data_AF-A0A382R478-F1
#
_entry.id   AF-A0A382R478-F1
#
_cell.length_a   1.000
_cell.length_b   1.000
_cell.length_c   1.000
_cell.angle_alpha   90.00
_cell.angle_beta   90.00
_cell.angle_gamma   90.00
#
_symmetry.space_group_name_H-M   'P 1'
#
loop_
_entity.id
_entity.type
_entity.pdbx_description
1 polymer ?
#
loop_
_entity_poly.entity_id
_entity_poly.type
_entity_poly.pdbx_seq_one_letter_code
_entity_poly.pdbx_strand_id
1 'polypeptide(L)'
;MEADISTAEQILTTDGIPLKVSLKKTERKNKIKAFLLVFPLLLFIIVTFVVPIGDMLLRSVDDSQINEVYGKTFEEYKKWDKEKDKLPPEAVYKALFNDIAYGDKLKIGRTITRMNYSKSGWKSLIKKTRRQIGKIIKSGEFPESYKDKLIEINKGWADPTFWYSMSQMLSESTPIYFWNAIDRTYDQDLNVVMQSEERRVYVSTWIKTFKVSVYVTFMCLVLGFPVAHLLAN
;
A
#
# COMPACT_ATOMS: atom_id res chain seq x y z
N MET A 1 34.21 67.33 11.23
CA MET A 1 35.51 66.68 11.01
C MET A 1 35.50 65.40 11.81
N GLU A 2 35.84 64.31 11.14
CA GLU A 2 35.55 62.91 11.47
C GLU A 2 36.21 62.41 12.77
N ALA A 3 35.64 61.35 13.33
CA ALA A 3 36.35 60.07 13.43
C ALA A 3 35.34 58.97 13.73
N ASP A 4 34.97 58.23 12.67
CA ASP A 4 34.20 56.99 12.75
C ASP A 4 35.10 55.91 13.38
N ILE A 5 34.82 55.51 14.62
CA ILE A 5 35.57 54.47 15.33
C ILE A 5 35.08 53.11 14.84
N SER A 6 35.41 52.78 13.60
CA SER A 6 35.32 51.43 13.05
C SER A 6 36.65 50.72 13.27
N THR A 7 36.83 50.09 14.43
CA THR A 7 37.96 49.16 14.61
C THR A 7 37.58 48.01 15.54
N ALA A 8 36.71 47.12 15.07
CA ALA A 8 36.86 45.72 15.43
C ALA A 8 38.07 45.21 14.63
N GLU A 9 39.27 45.36 15.21
CA GLU A 9 40.52 44.80 14.67
C GLU A 9 40.27 43.33 14.31
N GLN A 10 40.22 43.05 13.00
CA GLN A 10 40.05 41.68 12.54
C GLN A 10 41.27 40.90 13.01
N ILE A 11 41.08 39.99 13.98
CA ILE A 11 42.16 39.11 14.43
C ILE A 11 42.58 38.28 13.22
N LEU A 12 43.82 38.48 12.76
CA LEU A 12 44.40 37.79 11.60
C LEU A 12 45.17 36.56 12.08
N THR A 13 45.20 35.51 11.26
CA THR A 13 46.14 34.41 11.45
C THR A 13 47.56 34.85 11.09
N THR A 14 48.59 34.05 11.40
CA THR A 14 50.01 34.31 11.10
C THR A 14 50.29 34.68 9.64
N ASP A 15 49.39 34.29 8.73
CA ASP A 15 49.47 34.50 7.29
C ASP A 15 48.60 35.67 6.78
N GLY A 16 48.08 36.54 7.66
CA GLY A 16 47.31 37.74 7.30
C GLY A 16 45.84 37.50 6.88
N ILE A 17 45.32 36.28 7.07
CA ILE A 17 43.93 35.93 6.73
C ILE A 17 43.03 36.16 7.97
N PRO A 18 41.82 36.73 7.83
CA PRO A 18 40.90 36.88 8.95
C PRO A 18 40.60 35.54 9.63
N LEU A 19 40.79 35.45 10.95
CA LEU A 19 40.66 34.23 11.77
C LEU A 19 39.30 33.54 11.59
N LYS A 20 38.23 34.31 11.40
CA LYS A 20 36.88 33.79 11.15
C LYS A 20 36.82 32.97 9.86
N VAL A 21 37.57 33.35 8.82
CA VAL A 21 37.61 32.67 7.52
C VAL A 21 38.44 31.39 7.62
N SER A 22 39.58 31.43 8.31
CA SER A 22 40.43 30.24 8.52
C SER A 22 39.73 29.20 9.42
N LEU A 23 39.06 29.64 10.50
CA LEU A 23 38.26 28.77 11.37
C LEU A 23 37.12 28.10 10.60
N LYS A 24 36.33 28.84 9.82
CA LYS A 24 35.22 28.28 9.02
C LYS A 24 35.71 27.27 7.97
N LYS A 25 36.89 27.50 7.38
CA LYS A 25 37.53 26.56 6.43
C LYS A 25 37.94 25.26 7.14
N THR A 26 38.53 25.36 8.32
CA THR A 26 38.95 24.22 9.15
C THR A 26 37.75 23.46 9.69
N GLU A 27 36.71 24.15 10.19
CA GLU A 27 35.45 23.55 10.60
C GLU A 27 34.77 22.77 9.48
N ARG A 28 34.71 23.30 8.25
CA ARG A 28 34.14 22.58 7.11
C ARG A 28 34.91 21.30 6.82
N LYS A 29 36.25 21.33 6.86
CA LYS A 29 37.08 20.13 6.70
C LYS A 29 36.83 19.10 7.80
N ASN A 30 36.73 19.54 9.05
CA ASN A 30 36.45 18.65 10.18
C ASN A 30 35.04 18.05 10.11
N LYS A 31 34.02 18.83 9.72
CA LYS A 31 32.65 18.33 9.49
C LYS A 31 32.59 17.31 8.36
N ILE A 32 33.29 17.55 7.25
CA ILE A 32 33.37 16.58 6.14
C ILE A 32 34.10 15.32 6.60
N LYS A 33 35.21 15.41 7.33
CA LYS A 33 35.90 14.24 7.89
C LYS A 33 35.02 13.44 8.85
N ALA A 34 34.32 14.12 9.77
CA ALA A 34 33.39 13.48 10.69
C ALA A 34 32.23 12.81 9.96
N PHE A 35 31.66 13.46 8.95
CA PHE A 35 30.63 12.88 8.11
C PHE A 35 31.14 11.67 7.33
N LEU A 36 32.32 11.75 6.70
CA LEU A 36 32.93 10.64 5.97
C LEU A 36 33.25 9.45 6.88
N LEU A 37 33.52 9.66 8.16
CA LEU A 37 33.72 8.60 9.13
C LEU A 37 32.41 7.83 9.42
N VAL A 38 31.27 8.53 9.48
CA VAL A 38 29.95 7.94 9.73
C VAL A 38 29.25 7.51 8.43
N PHE A 39 29.69 8.03 7.29
CA PHE A 39 29.05 7.82 5.99
C PHE A 39 28.91 6.34 5.60
N PRO A 40 29.91 5.44 5.80
CA PRO A 40 29.73 4.02 5.50
C PRO A 40 28.59 3.37 6.29
N LEU A 41 28.48 3.72 7.58
CA LEU A 41 27.40 3.22 8.43
C LEU A 41 26.04 3.81 8.02
N LEU A 42 26.00 5.09 7.70
CA LEU A 42 24.79 5.74 7.20
C LEU A 42 24.32 5.10 5.88
N LEU A 43 25.24 4.88 4.94
CA LEU A 43 24.96 4.24 3.66
C LEU A 43 24.44 2.81 3.87
N PHE A 44 25.05 2.06 4.79
CA PHE A 44 24.58 0.74 5.18
C PHE A 44 23.13 0.78 5.68
N ILE A 45 22.78 1.72 6.56
CA ILE A 45 21.40 1.89 7.07
C ILE A 45 20.43 2.26 5.93
N ILE A 46 20.84 3.15 5.01
CA ILE A 46 20.01 3.53 3.87
C ILE A 46 19.70 2.31 2.99
N VAL A 47 20.72 1.52 2.63
CA VAL A 47 20.56 0.38 1.75
C VAL A 47 19.78 -0.76 2.41
N THR A 48 20.01 -1.01 3.70
CA THR A 48 19.41 -2.17 4.41
C THR A 48 18.03 -1.88 5.01
N PHE A 49 17.74 -0.63 5.37
CA PHE A 49 16.46 -0.25 5.97
C PHE A 49 15.66 0.70 5.08
N VAL A 50 16.22 1.85 4.71
CA VAL A 50 15.45 2.90 4.03
C VAL A 50 14.96 2.44 2.65
N VAL A 51 15.81 1.78 1.86
CA VAL A 51 15.45 1.29 0.53
C VAL A 51 14.36 0.19 0.61
N PRO A 52 14.50 -0.88 1.42
CA PRO A 52 13.44 -1.87 1.57
C PRO A 52 12.13 -1.31 2.13
N ILE A 53 12.20 -0.34 3.06
CA ILE A 53 10.99 0.33 3.57
C ILE A 53 10.32 1.13 2.46
N GLY A 54 11.09 1.87 1.66
CA GLY A 54 10.57 2.59 0.49
C GLY A 54 9.90 1.66 -0.52
N ASP A 55 10.55 0.53 -0.86
CA ASP A 55 9.97 -0.49 -1.74
C ASP A 55 8.65 -1.05 -1.17
N MET A 56 8.61 -1.36 0.13
CA MET A 56 7.38 -1.81 0.79
C MET A 56 6.28 -0.75 0.79
N LEU A 57 6.62 0.53 0.97
CA LEU A 57 5.66 1.62 0.89
C LEU A 57 5.10 1.80 -0.53
N LEU A 58 5.92 1.66 -1.57
CA LEU A 58 5.42 1.70 -2.95
C LEU A 58 4.54 0.48 -3.26
N ARG A 59 4.89 -0.71 -2.76
CA ARG A 59 4.03 -1.91 -2.86
C ARG A 59 2.69 -1.74 -2.13
N SER A 60 2.60 -0.85 -1.14
CA SER A 60 1.37 -0.64 -0.36
C SER A 60 0.24 0.06 -1.14
N VAL A 61 0.52 0.57 -2.35
CA VAL A 61 -0.48 1.12 -3.28
C VAL A 61 -0.56 0.34 -4.59
N ASP A 62 0.29 -0.66 -4.79
CA ASP A 62 0.38 -1.43 -6.03
C ASP A 62 -0.76 -2.46 -6.14
N ASP A 63 -1.47 -2.41 -7.26
CA ASP A 63 -2.52 -3.34 -7.67
C ASP A 63 -2.31 -3.83 -9.12
N SER A 64 -1.10 -3.69 -9.66
CA SER A 64 -0.75 -4.13 -11.02
C SER A 64 -1.01 -5.62 -11.25
N GLN A 65 -0.76 -6.46 -10.24
CA GLN A 65 -0.89 -7.92 -10.37
C GLN A 65 -2.28 -8.40 -10.78
N ILE A 66 -3.35 -7.73 -10.33
CA ILE A 66 -4.70 -8.13 -10.73
C ILE A 66 -5.01 -7.71 -12.17
N ASN A 67 -4.49 -6.57 -12.60
CA ASN A 67 -4.60 -6.08 -13.97
C ASN A 67 -3.81 -6.96 -14.96
N GLU A 68 -2.67 -7.52 -14.55
CA GLU A 68 -1.94 -8.51 -15.35
C GLU A 68 -2.73 -9.80 -15.60
N VAL A 69 -3.53 -10.25 -14.61
CA VAL A 69 -4.28 -11.50 -14.70
C VAL A 69 -5.61 -11.34 -15.43
N TYR A 70 -6.31 -10.23 -15.18
CA TYR A 70 -7.66 -9.99 -15.69
C TYR A 70 -7.72 -8.85 -16.73
N GLY A 71 -6.61 -8.60 -17.42
CA GLY A 71 -6.48 -7.46 -18.34
C GLY A 71 -7.59 -7.41 -19.39
N LYS A 72 -7.88 -8.53 -20.07
CA LYS A 72 -8.94 -8.59 -21.09
C LYS A 72 -10.32 -8.39 -20.47
N THR A 73 -10.54 -8.97 -19.29
CA THR A 73 -11.78 -8.77 -18.52
C THR A 73 -11.99 -7.30 -18.23
N PHE A 74 -10.96 -6.60 -17.77
CA PHE A 74 -11.05 -5.18 -17.41
C PHE A 74 -11.19 -4.27 -18.63
N GLU A 75 -10.58 -4.60 -19.76
CA GLU A 75 -10.79 -3.90 -21.03
C GLU A 75 -12.26 -3.96 -21.48
N GLU A 76 -12.87 -5.14 -21.47
CA GLU A 76 -14.29 -5.28 -21.82
C GLU A 76 -15.21 -4.69 -20.73
N TYR A 77 -14.84 -4.83 -19.46
CA TYR A 77 -15.61 -4.30 -18.33
C TYR A 77 -15.71 -2.77 -18.39
N LYS A 78 -14.66 -2.06 -18.83
CA LYS A 78 -14.69 -0.60 -18.97
C LYS A 78 -15.72 -0.11 -20.00
N LYS A 79 -16.12 -0.95 -20.95
CA LYS A 79 -17.13 -0.64 -21.98
C LYS A 79 -18.56 -0.86 -21.47
N TRP A 80 -18.73 -1.56 -20.35
CA TRP A 80 -20.04 -1.88 -19.80
C TRP A 80 -20.65 -0.66 -19.09
N ASP A 81 -21.86 -0.32 -19.50
CA ASP A 81 -22.69 0.70 -18.86
C ASP A 81 -23.49 0.10 -17.70
N LYS A 82 -23.04 0.37 -16.47
CA LYS A 82 -23.64 -0.16 -15.24
C LYS A 82 -25.01 0.42 -14.92
N GLU A 83 -25.36 1.59 -15.48
CA GLU A 83 -26.64 2.25 -15.22
C GLU A 83 -27.76 1.61 -16.03
N LYS A 84 -27.43 1.10 -17.23
CA LYS A 84 -28.39 0.45 -18.13
C LYS A 84 -28.62 -1.01 -17.79
N ASP A 85 -27.53 -1.75 -17.59
CA ASP A 85 -27.58 -3.20 -17.38
C ASP A 85 -26.99 -3.57 -16.03
N LYS A 86 -27.79 -4.26 -15.19
CA LYS A 86 -27.34 -4.73 -13.86
C LYS A 86 -26.22 -5.77 -13.92
N LEU A 87 -26.13 -6.50 -15.02
CA LEU A 87 -25.10 -7.51 -15.24
C LEU A 87 -24.28 -7.16 -16.48
N PRO A 88 -22.97 -7.50 -16.51
CA PRO A 88 -22.15 -7.25 -17.68
C PRO A 88 -22.67 -7.94 -18.95
N PRO A 89 -22.30 -7.41 -20.13
CA PRO A 89 -22.58 -8.08 -21.40
C PRO A 89 -21.74 -9.35 -21.54
N GLU A 90 -22.17 -10.22 -22.47
CA GLU A 90 -21.54 -11.51 -22.78
C GLU A 90 -20.02 -11.41 -23.02
N ALA A 91 -19.57 -10.31 -23.64
CA ALA A 91 -18.15 -10.04 -23.89
C ALA A 91 -17.30 -10.06 -22.60
N VAL A 92 -17.81 -9.52 -21.49
CA VAL A 92 -17.09 -9.48 -20.20
C VAL A 92 -16.99 -10.88 -19.61
N TYR A 93 -18.05 -11.68 -19.69
CA TYR A 93 -18.05 -13.07 -19.24
C TYR A 93 -17.09 -13.93 -20.06
N LYS A 94 -17.05 -13.74 -21.37
CA LYS A 94 -16.11 -14.41 -22.27
C LYS A 94 -14.65 -14.02 -21.96
N ALA A 95 -14.38 -12.74 -21.76
CA ALA A 95 -13.05 -12.25 -21.40
C ALA A 95 -12.58 -12.84 -20.05
N LEU A 96 -13.45 -12.84 -19.05
CA LEU A 96 -13.21 -13.47 -17.76
C LEU A 96 -12.94 -14.97 -17.87
N PHE A 97 -13.73 -15.68 -18.67
CA PHE A 97 -13.50 -17.10 -18.92
C PHE A 97 -12.09 -17.31 -19.47
N ASN A 98 -11.68 -16.53 -20.47
CA ASN A 98 -10.37 -16.65 -21.11
C ASN A 98 -9.22 -16.33 -20.15
N ASP A 99 -9.35 -15.26 -19.35
CA ASP A 99 -8.34 -14.87 -18.37
C ASP A 99 -8.15 -15.96 -17.29
N ILE A 100 -9.24 -16.60 -16.84
CA ILE A 100 -9.16 -17.71 -15.89
C ILE A 100 -8.66 -19.01 -16.56
N ALA A 101 -9.03 -19.24 -17.82
CA ALA A 101 -8.72 -20.43 -18.59
C ALA A 101 -7.23 -20.55 -18.90
N TYR A 102 -6.63 -19.46 -19.39
CA TYR A 102 -5.28 -19.43 -19.92
C TYR A 102 -4.29 -18.65 -19.03
N GLY A 103 -4.77 -17.98 -17.99
CA GLY A 103 -3.94 -17.26 -17.04
C GLY A 103 -3.09 -18.18 -16.17
N ASP A 104 -1.96 -17.64 -15.67
CA ASP A 104 -1.06 -18.36 -14.79
C ASP A 104 -1.74 -18.74 -13.47
N LYS A 105 -1.65 -20.03 -13.11
CA LYS A 105 -2.32 -20.59 -11.92
C LYS A 105 -1.85 -19.95 -10.62
N LEU A 106 -0.56 -19.62 -10.51
CA LEU A 106 0.00 -19.01 -9.30
C LEU A 106 -0.44 -17.55 -9.20
N LYS A 107 -0.39 -16.80 -10.30
CA LYS A 107 -0.86 -15.40 -10.36
C LYS A 107 -2.36 -15.30 -10.02
N ILE A 108 -3.21 -16.13 -10.63
CA ILE A 108 -4.65 -16.20 -10.27
C ILE A 108 -4.82 -16.54 -8.78
N GLY A 109 -4.01 -17.45 -8.25
CA GLY A 109 -4.02 -17.79 -6.83
C GLY A 109 -3.74 -16.60 -5.90
N ARG A 110 -2.82 -15.72 -6.29
CA ARG A 110 -2.45 -14.50 -5.55
C ARG A 110 -3.52 -13.42 -5.64
N THR A 111 -4.10 -13.20 -6.82
CA THR A 111 -5.11 -12.15 -7.04
C THR A 111 -6.42 -12.43 -6.31
N ILE A 112 -6.78 -13.69 -6.08
CA ILE A 112 -7.97 -14.07 -5.31
C ILE A 112 -8.03 -13.42 -3.92
N THR A 113 -6.89 -13.31 -3.23
CA THR A 113 -6.84 -12.69 -1.90
C THR A 113 -7.18 -11.20 -2.00
N ARG A 114 -6.60 -10.52 -3.00
CA ARG A 114 -6.89 -9.11 -3.29
C ARG A 114 -8.35 -8.87 -3.65
N MET A 115 -8.94 -9.73 -4.48
CA MET A 115 -10.37 -9.67 -4.80
C MET A 115 -11.21 -9.84 -3.54
N ASN A 116 -10.84 -10.75 -2.63
CA ASN A 116 -11.60 -10.96 -1.40
C ASN A 116 -11.61 -9.75 -0.44
N TYR A 117 -10.66 -8.83 -0.58
CA TYR A 117 -10.67 -7.55 0.13
C TYR A 117 -11.79 -6.63 -0.37
N SER A 118 -12.09 -6.62 -1.69
CA SER A 118 -13.20 -5.82 -2.22
C SER A 118 -14.57 -6.44 -1.91
N LYS A 119 -14.68 -7.77 -1.90
CA LYS A 119 -15.91 -8.47 -1.48
C LYS A 119 -15.63 -9.87 -0.94
N SER A 120 -16.26 -10.25 0.17
CA SER A 120 -16.22 -11.65 0.65
C SER A 120 -16.81 -12.60 -0.38
N GLY A 121 -16.15 -13.76 -0.54
CA GLY A 121 -16.67 -14.86 -1.34
C GLY A 121 -15.98 -15.01 -2.69
N TRP A 122 -15.20 -14.02 -3.14
CA TRP A 122 -14.38 -14.10 -4.36
C TRP A 122 -13.50 -15.35 -4.38
N LYS A 123 -12.92 -15.70 -3.22
CA LYS A 123 -12.09 -16.91 -3.07
C LYS A 123 -12.82 -18.19 -3.40
N SER A 124 -14.08 -18.33 -2.99
CA SER A 124 -14.88 -19.51 -3.32
C SER A 124 -15.32 -19.47 -4.78
N LEU A 125 -15.77 -18.30 -5.25
CA LEU A 125 -16.26 -18.06 -6.60
C LEU A 125 -15.21 -18.45 -7.66
N ILE A 126 -14.02 -17.83 -7.61
CA ILE A 126 -12.95 -18.09 -8.58
C ILE A 126 -12.43 -19.52 -8.48
N LYS A 127 -12.27 -20.09 -7.28
CA LYS A 127 -11.78 -21.47 -7.13
C LYS A 127 -12.73 -22.48 -7.77
N LYS A 128 -14.04 -22.35 -7.56
CA LYS A 128 -15.06 -23.22 -8.16
C LYS A 128 -15.07 -23.05 -9.68
N THR A 129 -15.06 -21.81 -10.15
CA THR A 129 -15.07 -21.47 -11.57
C THR A 129 -13.85 -21.98 -12.31
N ARG A 130 -12.64 -21.70 -11.83
CA ARG A 130 -11.39 -22.18 -12.42
C ARG A 130 -11.35 -23.70 -12.55
N ARG A 131 -11.86 -24.43 -11.54
CA ARG A 131 -11.92 -25.89 -11.57
C ARG A 131 -12.82 -26.39 -12.70
N GLN A 132 -13.99 -25.79 -12.90
CA GLN A 132 -14.91 -26.21 -13.96
C GLN A 132 -14.43 -25.76 -15.35
N ILE A 133 -13.90 -24.55 -15.47
CA ILE A 133 -13.24 -24.07 -16.70
C ILE A 133 -12.14 -25.05 -17.12
N GLY A 134 -11.31 -25.50 -16.18
CA GLY A 134 -10.29 -26.51 -16.46
C GLY A 134 -10.83 -27.87 -16.94
N LYS A 135 -12.10 -28.19 -16.70
CA LYS A 135 -12.75 -29.38 -17.30
C LYS A 135 -13.25 -29.08 -18.73
N ILE A 136 -13.84 -27.90 -18.94
CA ILE A 136 -14.33 -27.43 -20.25
C ILE A 136 -13.17 -27.37 -21.26
N ILE A 137 -12.03 -26.81 -20.87
CA ILE A 137 -10.84 -26.76 -21.74
C ILE A 137 -10.37 -28.16 -22.11
N LYS A 138 -10.46 -29.13 -21.19
CA LYS A 138 -10.06 -30.52 -21.44
C LYS A 138 -11.04 -31.27 -22.34
N SER A 139 -12.33 -30.96 -22.29
CA SER A 139 -13.32 -31.57 -23.18
C SER A 139 -13.27 -30.96 -24.59
N GLY A 140 -12.79 -29.72 -24.75
CA GLY A 140 -12.71 -29.03 -26.04
C GLY A 140 -14.06 -28.45 -26.51
N GLU A 141 -15.14 -28.69 -25.76
CA GLU A 141 -16.48 -28.15 -26.01
C GLU A 141 -16.63 -26.79 -25.34
N PHE A 142 -16.53 -25.72 -26.13
CA PHE A 142 -16.74 -24.36 -25.63
C PHE A 142 -18.23 -24.01 -25.56
N PRO A 143 -18.68 -23.27 -24.53
CA PRO A 143 -20.07 -22.88 -24.41
C PRO A 143 -20.47 -21.88 -25.50
N GLU A 144 -21.72 -21.96 -25.95
CA GLU A 144 -22.32 -20.94 -26.84
C GLU A 144 -22.52 -19.60 -26.13
N SER A 145 -22.91 -19.66 -24.84
CA SER A 145 -23.06 -18.51 -23.93
C SER A 145 -22.17 -18.71 -22.69
N TYR A 146 -21.10 -17.91 -22.60
CA TYR A 146 -20.19 -17.85 -21.47
C TYR A 146 -20.89 -17.31 -20.22
N LYS A 147 -21.81 -16.36 -20.36
CA LYS A 147 -22.60 -15.84 -19.24
C LYS A 147 -23.41 -16.93 -18.57
N ASP A 148 -24.23 -17.65 -19.34
CA ASP A 148 -25.09 -18.70 -18.79
C ASP A 148 -24.24 -19.82 -18.20
N LYS A 149 -23.14 -20.19 -18.87
CA LYS A 149 -22.25 -21.24 -18.36
C LYS A 149 -21.58 -20.86 -17.04
N LEU A 150 -21.09 -19.62 -16.91
CA LEU A 150 -20.47 -19.16 -15.66
C LEU A 150 -21.49 -19.10 -14.52
N ILE A 151 -22.71 -18.63 -14.79
CA ILE A 151 -23.82 -18.60 -13.81
C ILE A 151 -24.20 -20.02 -13.37
N GLU A 152 -24.28 -20.98 -14.30
CA GLU A 152 -24.54 -22.39 -14.02
C GLU A 152 -23.45 -22.98 -13.10
N ILE A 153 -22.17 -22.69 -13.39
CA ILE A 153 -21.05 -23.13 -12.58
C ILE A 153 -21.15 -22.58 -11.15
N ASN A 154 -21.48 -21.29 -11.02
CA ASN A 154 -21.67 -20.65 -9.73
C ASN A 154 -22.65 -19.46 -9.84
N LYS A 155 -23.77 -19.57 -9.13
CA LYS A 155 -24.81 -18.52 -9.04
C LYS A 155 -24.27 -17.16 -8.62
N GLY A 156 -23.12 -17.09 -7.96
CA GLY A 156 -22.44 -15.82 -7.63
C GLY A 156 -22.11 -14.95 -8.86
N TRP A 157 -22.00 -15.52 -10.06
CA TRP A 157 -21.81 -14.73 -11.28
C TRP A 157 -23.08 -14.02 -11.77
N ALA A 158 -24.25 -14.37 -11.22
CA ALA A 158 -25.50 -13.65 -11.41
C ALA A 158 -25.73 -12.55 -10.36
N ASP A 159 -24.87 -12.44 -9.35
CA ASP A 159 -24.94 -11.40 -8.32
C ASP A 159 -24.16 -10.14 -8.79
N PRO A 160 -24.85 -9.01 -9.06
CA PRO A 160 -24.23 -7.76 -9.52
C PRO A 160 -23.13 -7.25 -8.59
N THR A 161 -23.22 -7.54 -7.29
CA THR A 161 -22.28 -6.98 -6.31
C THR A 161 -20.85 -7.50 -6.47
N PHE A 162 -20.66 -8.70 -7.03
CA PHE A 162 -19.33 -9.16 -7.44
C PHE A 162 -18.80 -8.27 -8.58
N TRP A 163 -19.61 -8.03 -9.60
CA TRP A 163 -19.22 -7.17 -10.71
C TRP A 163 -18.93 -5.74 -10.27
N TYR A 164 -19.75 -5.15 -9.39
CA TYR A 164 -19.47 -3.82 -8.84
C TYR A 164 -18.16 -3.77 -8.08
N SER A 165 -17.83 -4.81 -7.30
CA SER A 165 -16.55 -4.87 -6.59
C SER A 165 -15.31 -4.95 -7.50
N MET A 166 -15.46 -5.34 -8.78
CA MET A 166 -14.37 -5.28 -9.77
C MET A 166 -13.96 -3.85 -10.13
N SER A 167 -14.87 -2.87 -10.00
CA SER A 167 -14.57 -1.47 -10.28
C SER A 167 -13.43 -0.91 -9.41
N GLN A 168 -13.28 -1.44 -8.20
CA GLN A 168 -12.23 -1.09 -7.23
C GLN A 168 -10.83 -1.60 -7.63
N MET A 169 -10.73 -2.33 -8.74
CA MET A 169 -9.53 -3.05 -9.18
C MET A 169 -9.16 -2.74 -10.64
N LEU A 170 -9.84 -1.77 -11.28
CA LEU A 170 -9.59 -1.37 -12.68
C LEU A 170 -8.32 -0.53 -12.88
N SER A 171 -7.79 0.02 -11.78
CA SER A 171 -6.57 0.81 -11.73
C SER A 171 -5.42 -0.06 -11.22
N GLU A 172 -4.22 0.16 -11.74
CA GLU A 172 -2.99 -0.49 -11.26
C GLU A 172 -2.51 0.06 -9.91
N SER A 173 -3.12 1.14 -9.43
CA SER A 173 -2.82 1.72 -8.12
C SER A 173 -4.10 1.91 -7.30
N THR A 174 -4.02 1.63 -6.00
CA THR A 174 -5.17 1.68 -5.10
C THR A 174 -4.79 2.14 -3.68
N PRO A 175 -5.57 3.04 -3.08
CA PRO A 175 -5.43 3.39 -1.67
C PRO A 175 -6.25 2.48 -0.73
N ILE A 176 -6.91 1.42 -1.26
CA ILE A 176 -7.85 0.58 -0.48
C ILE A 176 -7.21 -0.03 0.77
N TYR A 177 -5.92 -0.35 0.73
CA TYR A 177 -5.22 -0.92 1.89
C TYR A 177 -5.18 0.04 3.08
N PHE A 178 -5.02 1.34 2.81
CA PHE A 178 -5.07 2.38 3.83
C PHE A 178 -6.48 2.58 4.37
N TRP A 179 -7.49 2.55 3.50
CA TRP A 179 -8.90 2.62 3.94
C TRP A 179 -9.27 1.43 4.82
N ASN A 180 -8.87 0.21 4.42
CA ASN A 180 -9.09 -1.00 5.21
C ASN A 180 -8.45 -0.89 6.59
N ALA A 181 -7.25 -0.30 6.71
CA ALA A 181 -6.55 -0.12 7.98
C ALA A 181 -7.31 0.78 8.99
N ILE A 182 -8.24 1.60 8.52
CA ILE A 182 -9.12 2.45 9.34
C ILE A 182 -10.59 2.01 9.27
N ASP A 183 -10.83 0.71 9.04
CA ASP A 183 -12.15 0.08 9.00
C ASP A 183 -13.10 0.67 7.93
N ARG A 184 -12.54 1.16 6.82
CA ARG A 184 -13.27 1.69 5.65
C ARG A 184 -13.04 0.85 4.39
N THR A 185 -13.92 1.02 3.40
CA THR A 185 -13.86 0.36 2.09
C THR A 185 -14.57 1.20 1.05
N TYR A 186 -14.61 0.74 -0.20
CA TYR A 186 -15.38 1.38 -1.27
C TYR A 186 -16.75 0.72 -1.43
N ASP A 187 -17.77 1.52 -1.72
CA ASP A 187 -19.07 1.02 -2.16
C ASP A 187 -19.08 0.75 -3.69
N GLN A 188 -20.28 0.63 -4.26
CA GLN A 188 -20.50 0.34 -5.69
C GLN A 188 -20.14 1.53 -6.59
N ASP A 189 -20.21 2.74 -6.03
CA ASP A 189 -19.99 4.02 -6.70
C ASP A 189 -18.58 4.58 -6.41
N LEU A 190 -17.71 3.76 -5.80
CA LEU A 190 -16.35 4.13 -5.35
C LEU A 190 -16.32 5.21 -4.27
N ASN A 191 -17.41 5.40 -3.52
CA ASN A 191 -17.39 6.24 -2.32
C ASN A 191 -16.76 5.50 -1.15
N VAL A 192 -16.06 6.23 -0.30
CA VAL A 192 -15.45 5.66 0.91
C VAL A 192 -16.52 5.49 1.99
N VAL A 193 -16.85 4.25 2.30
CA VAL A 193 -17.85 3.86 3.30
C VAL A 193 -17.22 3.06 4.44
N MET A 194 -17.92 2.93 5.56
CA MET A 194 -17.48 2.05 6.65
C MET A 194 -17.63 0.58 6.24
N GLN A 195 -16.69 -0.27 6.66
CA GLN A 195 -16.76 -1.73 6.48
C GLN A 195 -18.01 -2.32 7.15
N SER A 196 -18.35 -3.58 6.88
CA SER A 196 -19.39 -4.28 7.66
C SER A 196 -18.92 -4.48 9.10
N GLU A 197 -19.85 -4.53 10.07
CA GLU A 197 -19.52 -4.63 11.50
C GLU A 197 -18.57 -5.79 11.82
N GLU A 198 -18.78 -6.94 11.19
CA GLU A 198 -17.93 -8.14 11.32
C GLU A 198 -16.46 -7.93 10.89
N ARG A 199 -16.18 -6.90 10.07
CA ARG A 199 -14.84 -6.58 9.55
C ARG A 199 -14.20 -5.36 10.21
N ARG A 200 -14.93 -4.60 11.02
CA ARG A 200 -14.43 -3.38 11.70
C ARG A 200 -13.60 -3.74 12.93
N VAL A 201 -12.40 -4.26 12.73
CA VAL A 201 -11.55 -4.75 13.82
C VAL A 201 -10.36 -3.82 14.06
N TYR A 202 -9.88 -3.13 13.04
CA TYR A 202 -8.60 -2.45 13.10
C TYR A 202 -8.63 -1.26 14.06
N VAL A 203 -9.54 -0.31 13.87
CA VAL A 203 -9.60 0.94 14.67
C VAL A 203 -9.80 0.62 16.15
N SER A 204 -10.68 -0.33 16.46
CA SER A 204 -10.91 -0.75 17.84
C SER A 204 -9.64 -1.35 18.48
N THR A 205 -8.84 -2.08 17.71
CA THR A 205 -7.57 -2.66 18.14
C THR A 205 -6.51 -1.57 18.34
N TRP A 206 -6.38 -0.63 17.40
CA TRP A 206 -5.48 0.52 17.52
C TRP A 206 -5.73 1.32 18.79
N ILE A 207 -7.00 1.61 19.10
CA ILE A 207 -7.37 2.35 20.32
C ILE A 207 -6.97 1.58 21.58
N LYS A 208 -7.18 0.26 21.61
CA LYS A 208 -6.79 -0.58 22.76
C LYS A 208 -5.27 -0.57 22.95
N THR A 209 -4.51 -0.76 21.88
CA THR A 209 -3.04 -0.75 21.93
C THR A 209 -2.51 0.62 22.36
N PHE A 210 -3.02 1.70 21.79
CA PHE A 210 -2.61 3.05 22.14
C PHE A 210 -2.89 3.37 23.61
N LYS A 211 -4.07 2.97 24.12
CA LYS A 211 -4.40 3.11 25.55
C LYS A 211 -3.39 2.41 26.45
N VAL A 212 -3.02 1.17 26.13
CA VAL A 212 -2.02 0.42 26.90
C VAL A 212 -0.66 1.13 26.88
N SER A 213 -0.20 1.58 25.72
CA SER A 213 1.07 2.32 25.61
C SER A 213 1.06 3.59 26.46
N VAL A 214 -0.02 4.38 26.41
CA VAL A 214 -0.16 5.59 27.23
C VAL A 214 -0.12 5.27 28.72
N TYR A 215 -0.82 4.22 29.16
CA TYR A 215 -0.80 3.80 30.57
C TYR A 215 0.60 3.38 31.03
N VAL A 216 1.30 2.58 30.23
CA VAL A 216 2.67 2.15 30.56
C VAL A 216 3.61 3.35 30.62
N THR A 217 3.58 4.24 29.62
CA THR A 217 4.41 5.46 29.61
C THR A 217 4.16 6.31 30.86
N PHE A 218 2.89 6.53 31.22
CA PHE A 218 2.54 7.29 32.41
C PHE A 218 3.08 6.63 33.69
N MET A 219 2.93 5.31 33.84
CA MET A 219 3.44 4.58 35.00
C MET A 219 4.97 4.60 35.07
N CYS A 220 5.67 4.47 33.94
CA CYS A 220 7.13 4.59 33.88
C CYS A 220 7.60 5.99 34.29
N LEU A 221 6.88 7.05 33.92
CA LEU A 221 7.22 8.41 34.36
C LEU A 221 7.00 8.56 35.87
N VAL A 222 5.85 8.14 36.38
CA VAL A 222 5.52 8.26 37.82
C VAL A 222 6.48 7.47 38.71
N LEU A 223 6.87 6.26 38.29
CA LEU A 223 7.71 5.37 39.10
C LEU A 223 9.20 5.56 38.82
N GLY A 224 9.58 5.74 37.56
CA GLY A 224 10.98 5.81 37.13
C GLY A 224 11.61 7.19 37.33
N PHE A 225 10.85 8.27 37.17
CA PHE A 225 11.39 9.63 37.33
C PHE A 225 11.90 9.90 38.76
N PRO A 226 11.18 9.54 39.84
CA PRO A 226 11.69 9.73 41.20
C PRO A 226 12.97 8.93 41.47
N VAL A 227 13.04 7.68 41.01
CA VAL A 227 14.23 6.82 41.18
C VAL A 227 15.43 7.41 40.43
N ALA A 228 15.23 7.87 39.20
CA ALA A 228 16.29 8.53 38.42
C ALA A 228 16.76 9.82 39.09
N HIS A 229 15.83 10.61 39.64
CA HIS A 229 16.17 11.82 40.38
C HIS A 229 16.97 11.53 41.66
N LEU A 230 16.59 10.48 42.40
CA LEU A 230 17.33 10.03 43.59
C LEU A 230 18.72 9.46 43.28
N LEU A 231 18.96 8.93 42.07
CA LEU A 231 20.28 8.43 41.67
C LEU A 231 21.18 9.53 41.10
N ALA A 232 20.60 10.61 40.59
CA ALA A 232 21.32 11.73 40.00
C ALA A 232 21.78 12.77 41.04
N ASN A 233 21.13 12.80 42.21
CA ASN A 233 21.46 13.64 43.37
C ASN A 233 22.12 12.82 44.47
#